data_AF-A0A382AC26-F1
#
_entry.id   AF-A0A382AC26-F1
#
_cell.length_a   1.000
_cell.length_b   1.000
_cell.length_c   1.000
_cell.angle_alpha   90.00
_cell.angle_beta   90.00
_cell.angle_gamma   90.00
#
_symmetry.space_group_name_H-M   'P 1'
#
loop_
_entity.id
_entity.type
_entity.pdbx_description
1 polymer ?
#
loop_
_entity_poly.entity_id
_entity_poly.type
_entity_poly.pdbx_seq_one_letter_code
_entity_poly.pdbx_strand_id
1 'polypeptide(L)'
;MLKRNGIQKGERVKMLKILVSLGILLFTFGCEDWSRGPGVTEEFDEISVYLNPRLPKDVNGYYHLKLDMGRWQTLHRIEGLAYTADTTAYVPNLRVEWESNLYWYLGDTLGYFIRRTINSDGQYVSLDTSYAIGFEGHEVPTTNQVSYSNGYGEINNMIAPVQTMVGDTMYIWATYFEWAFTDWKTIEIPIVLD
;
A
#
# COMPACT_ATOMS: atom_id res chain seq x y z
N MET A 1 36.57 -65.61 0.15
CA MET A 1 35.63 -66.28 -0.78
C MET A 1 34.22 -65.75 -0.51
N LEU A 2 33.76 -64.75 -1.26
CA LEU A 2 32.43 -64.15 -1.10
C LEU A 2 31.38 -65.01 -1.80
N LYS A 3 30.53 -65.70 -1.02
CA LYS A 3 29.42 -66.50 -1.54
C LYS A 3 28.29 -65.54 -1.93
N ARG A 4 28.12 -65.29 -3.24
CA ARG A 4 26.95 -64.58 -3.78
C ARG A 4 25.71 -65.46 -3.60
N ASN A 5 24.89 -65.14 -2.61
CA ASN A 5 23.58 -65.79 -2.42
C ASN A 5 22.62 -65.30 -3.51
N GLY A 6 22.39 -66.15 -4.52
CA GLY A 6 21.37 -65.91 -5.54
C GLY A 6 19.97 -66.11 -4.96
N ILE A 7 19.16 -65.05 -4.99
CA ILE A 7 17.74 -65.09 -4.57
C ILE A 7 16.99 -66.12 -5.41
N GLN A 8 16.28 -67.06 -4.77
CA GLN A 8 15.56 -68.14 -5.44
C GLN A 8 14.39 -67.62 -6.28
N LYS A 9 14.06 -68.30 -7.39
CA LYS A 9 13.05 -67.86 -8.38
C LYS A 9 11.69 -67.53 -7.74
N GLY A 10 11.27 -68.27 -6.70
CA GLY A 10 10.03 -68.00 -5.96
C GLY A 10 10.06 -66.73 -5.11
N GLU A 11 11.20 -66.41 -4.50
CA GLU A 11 11.40 -65.16 -3.75
C GLU A 11 11.46 -63.95 -4.68
N ARG A 12 12.04 -64.11 -5.88
CA ARG A 12 12.01 -63.06 -6.92
C ARG A 12 10.60 -62.72 -7.36
N VAL A 13 9.71 -63.72 -7.50
CA VAL A 13 8.30 -63.49 -7.86
C VAL A 13 7.53 -62.81 -6.71
N LYS A 14 7.79 -63.16 -5.45
CA LYS A 14 7.19 -62.47 -4.29
C LYS A 14 7.67 -61.02 -4.17
N MET A 15 8.97 -60.78 -4.30
CA MET A 15 9.55 -59.43 -4.33
C MET A 15 9.00 -58.60 -5.48
N LEU A 16 8.88 -59.18 -6.68
CA LEU A 16 8.32 -58.50 -7.84
C LEU A 16 6.85 -58.13 -7.63
N LYS A 17 6.04 -59.01 -7.02
CA LYS A 17 4.65 -58.70 -6.68
C LYS A 17 4.53 -57.57 -5.65
N ILE A 18 5.40 -57.55 -4.63
CA ILE A 18 5.42 -56.49 -3.61
C ILE A 18 5.83 -55.15 -4.23
N LEU A 19 6.84 -55.15 -5.11
CA LEU A 19 7.30 -53.95 -5.81
C LEU A 19 6.23 -53.41 -6.76
N VAL A 20 5.51 -54.29 -7.46
CA VAL A 20 4.38 -53.91 -8.32
C VAL A 20 3.22 -53.35 -7.49
N SER A 21 2.88 -53.95 -6.34
CA SER A 21 1.82 -53.42 -5.47
C SER A 21 2.20 -52.08 -4.83
N LEU A 22 3.48 -51.88 -4.46
CA LEU A 22 3.95 -50.59 -3.92
C LEU A 22 3.97 -49.51 -5.00
N GLY A 23 4.36 -49.87 -6.23
CA GLY A 23 4.32 -48.95 -7.37
C GLY A 23 2.90 -48.50 -7.70
N ILE A 24 1.91 -49.40 -7.68
CA ILE A 24 0.51 -49.07 -7.92
C ILE A 24 -0.04 -48.13 -6.83
N LEU A 25 0.34 -48.32 -5.57
CA LEU A 25 -0.06 -47.43 -4.48
C LEU A 25 0.52 -46.01 -4.64
N LEU A 26 1.72 -45.87 -5.20
CA LEU A 26 2.36 -44.58 -5.46
C LEU A 26 1.78 -43.84 -6.67
N PHE A 27 1.07 -44.53 -7.57
CA PHE A 27 0.37 -43.91 -8.71
C PHE A 27 -1.06 -43.45 -8.38
N THR A 28 -1.65 -43.87 -7.26
CA THR A 28 -3.02 -43.48 -6.87
C THR A 28 -3.09 -42.32 -5.87
N PHE A 29 -1.97 -41.94 -5.24
CA PHE A 29 -1.87 -40.69 -4.49
C PHE A 29 -1.16 -39.64 -5.36
N GLY A 30 -1.76 -39.33 -6.51
CA GLY A 30 -1.50 -38.03 -7.11
C GLY A 30 -1.96 -36.98 -6.12
N CYS A 31 -1.16 -35.93 -5.91
CA CYS A 31 -1.68 -34.71 -5.33
C CYS A 31 -2.73 -34.22 -6.33
N GLU A 32 -3.99 -34.56 -6.08
CA GLU A 32 -5.10 -33.83 -6.64
C GLU A 32 -4.83 -32.37 -6.25
N ASP A 33 -4.38 -31.60 -7.23
CA ASP A 33 -4.46 -30.16 -7.11
C ASP A 33 -5.92 -29.90 -6.76
N TRP A 34 -6.18 -29.23 -5.63
CA TRP A 34 -7.52 -28.80 -5.24
C TRP A 34 -8.03 -27.71 -6.20
N SER A 35 -7.62 -27.75 -7.47
CA SER A 35 -8.36 -27.15 -8.56
C SER A 35 -9.69 -27.90 -8.68
N ARG A 36 -10.64 -27.42 -7.86
CA ARG A 36 -12.08 -27.62 -8.01
C ARG A 36 -12.39 -27.64 -9.50
N GLY A 37 -13.06 -28.70 -9.95
CA GLY A 37 -13.05 -29.18 -11.32
C GLY A 37 -13.28 -28.13 -12.44
N PRO A 38 -12.96 -28.49 -13.69
CA PRO A 38 -13.09 -27.58 -14.83
C PRO A 38 -14.53 -27.08 -14.94
N GLY A 39 -14.73 -25.77 -14.72
CA GLY A 39 -16.05 -25.13 -14.76
C GLY A 39 -16.47 -24.37 -13.49
N VAL A 40 -15.67 -24.37 -12.41
CA VAL A 40 -15.85 -23.42 -11.31
C VAL A 40 -15.23 -22.08 -11.69
N THR A 41 -16.02 -21.19 -12.30
CA THR A 41 -15.71 -19.75 -12.27
C THR A 41 -15.95 -19.29 -10.85
N GLU A 42 -14.89 -18.89 -10.14
CA GLU A 42 -15.03 -18.17 -8.87
C GLU A 42 -15.70 -16.83 -9.21
N GLU A 43 -17.02 -16.75 -8.97
CA GLU A 43 -17.77 -15.51 -9.09
C GLU A 43 -17.52 -14.73 -7.80
N PHE A 44 -16.57 -13.81 -7.86
CA PHE A 44 -16.34 -12.86 -6.77
C PHE A 44 -17.42 -11.77 -6.85
N ASP A 45 -17.99 -11.41 -5.71
CA ASP A 45 -18.89 -10.26 -5.62
C ASP A 45 -18.10 -8.97 -5.94
N GLU A 46 -18.67 -8.11 -6.77
CA GLU A 46 -18.11 -6.79 -7.06
C GLU A 46 -18.03 -5.95 -5.78
N ILE A 47 -16.98 -5.15 -5.64
CA ILE A 47 -16.73 -4.29 -4.48
C ILE A 47 -17.03 -2.84 -4.82
N SER A 48 -17.88 -2.25 -4.00
CA SER A 48 -18.14 -0.83 -3.99
C SER A 48 -17.48 -0.18 -2.77
N VAL A 49 -16.71 0.88 -3.02
CA VAL A 49 -16.13 1.74 -1.98
C VAL A 49 -16.81 3.10 -2.03
N TYR A 50 -17.40 3.49 -0.90
CA TYR A 50 -17.93 4.84 -0.69
C TYR A 50 -16.96 5.63 0.18
N LEU A 51 -16.62 6.85 -0.24
CA LEU A 51 -15.78 7.77 0.52
C LEU A 51 -16.58 8.98 0.98
N ASN A 52 -16.42 9.32 2.27
CA ASN A 52 -16.95 10.50 2.91
C ASN A 52 -15.80 11.39 3.39
N PRO A 53 -15.46 12.45 2.65
CA PRO A 53 -14.40 13.39 3.06
C PRO A 53 -14.73 14.17 4.33
N ARG A 54 -15.98 14.18 4.81
CA ARG A 54 -16.43 14.97 5.98
C ARG A 54 -16.14 16.46 5.85
N LEU A 55 -16.25 16.97 4.64
CA LEU A 55 -16.05 18.38 4.30
C LEU A 55 -17.27 18.92 3.56
N PRO A 56 -17.58 20.21 3.68
CA PRO A 56 -18.57 20.85 2.83
C PRO A 56 -18.10 20.78 1.37
N LYS A 57 -19.05 20.55 0.47
CA LYS A 57 -18.85 20.49 -0.98
C LYS A 57 -19.51 21.69 -1.64
N ASP A 58 -18.80 22.36 -2.53
CA ASP A 58 -19.35 23.49 -3.29
C ASP A 58 -20.21 23.04 -4.47
N VAL A 59 -20.73 24.02 -5.21
CA VAL A 59 -21.57 23.79 -6.40
C VAL A 59 -20.80 23.20 -7.59
N ASN A 60 -19.47 23.36 -7.61
CA ASN A 60 -18.59 22.86 -8.66
C ASN A 60 -18.10 21.43 -8.37
N GLY A 61 -18.35 20.94 -7.16
CA GLY A 61 -18.02 19.59 -6.73
C GLY A 61 -16.68 19.48 -5.98
N TYR A 62 -16.10 20.59 -5.53
CA TYR A 62 -14.90 20.62 -4.71
C TYR A 62 -15.24 20.58 -3.23
N TYR A 63 -14.51 19.78 -2.47
CA TYR A 63 -14.57 19.81 -1.01
C TYR A 63 -13.71 20.96 -0.48
N HIS A 64 -14.06 21.51 0.66
CA HIS A 64 -13.35 22.64 1.25
C HIS A 64 -12.81 22.29 2.63
N LEU A 65 -11.48 22.33 2.79
CA LEU A 65 -10.80 22.16 4.08
C LEU A 65 -10.16 23.48 4.49
N LYS A 66 -10.68 24.07 5.56
CA LYS A 66 -10.05 25.23 6.19
C LYS A 66 -8.80 24.83 6.97
N LEU A 67 -7.65 25.37 6.59
CA LEU A 67 -6.37 25.14 7.23
C LEU A 67 -6.30 25.85 8.60
N ASP A 68 -5.66 25.19 9.56
CA ASP A 68 -5.27 25.77 10.84
C ASP A 68 -3.99 26.58 10.66
N MET A 69 -4.15 27.89 10.48
CA MET A 69 -3.02 28.83 10.34
C MET A 69 -2.22 29.04 11.64
N GLY A 70 -2.64 28.42 12.75
CA GLY A 70 -1.89 28.40 14.02
C GLY A 70 -0.94 27.21 14.16
N ARG A 71 -0.98 26.25 13.22
CA ARG A 71 -0.15 25.05 13.23
C ARG A 71 0.48 24.83 11.85
N TRP A 72 1.64 24.16 11.83
CA TRP A 72 2.28 23.82 10.57
C TRP A 72 1.41 22.90 9.71
N GLN A 73 0.77 21.90 10.32
CA GLN A 73 -0.08 20.91 9.66
C GLN A 73 -1.53 20.98 10.15
N THR A 74 -2.47 20.78 9.22
CA THR A 74 -3.89 20.58 9.51
C THR A 74 -4.24 19.11 9.34
N LEU A 75 -4.51 18.41 10.44
CA LEU A 75 -4.90 16.99 10.38
C LEU A 75 -6.38 16.86 10.09
N HIS A 76 -6.74 16.09 9.07
CA HIS A 76 -8.13 15.82 8.71
C HIS A 76 -8.34 14.36 8.28
N ARG A 77 -9.44 13.75 8.72
CA ARG A 77 -9.76 12.35 8.43
C ARG A 77 -10.80 12.23 7.33
N ILE A 78 -10.46 11.48 6.29
CA ILE A 78 -11.38 10.97 5.27
C ILE A 78 -11.86 9.60 5.74
N GLU A 79 -13.17 9.41 5.78
CA GLU A 79 -13.80 8.14 6.14
C GLU A 79 -14.31 7.45 4.88
N GLY A 80 -14.48 6.14 4.93
CA GLY A 80 -15.01 5.37 3.84
C GLY A 80 -15.58 4.03 4.30
N LEU A 81 -16.30 3.38 3.40
CA LEU A 81 -16.99 2.12 3.65
C LEU A 81 -16.86 1.24 2.41
N ALA A 82 -16.37 0.02 2.59
CA ALA A 82 -16.31 -1.02 1.57
C ALA A 82 -17.40 -2.06 1.80
N TYR A 83 -18.16 -2.33 0.75
CA TYR A 83 -19.28 -3.25 0.75
C TYR A 83 -19.39 -3.93 -0.62
N THR A 84 -20.07 -5.07 -0.67
CA THR A 84 -20.40 -5.74 -1.94
C THR A 84 -21.33 -4.84 -2.76
N ALA A 85 -21.24 -4.82 -4.08
CA ALA A 85 -21.99 -3.87 -4.92
C ALA A 85 -23.51 -3.99 -4.77
N ASP A 86 -24.01 -5.17 -4.39
CA ASP A 86 -25.40 -5.44 -4.05
C ASP A 86 -25.81 -4.96 -2.63
N THR A 87 -24.88 -4.35 -1.88
CA THR A 87 -25.02 -3.83 -0.52
C THR A 87 -25.36 -4.85 0.55
N THR A 88 -25.17 -6.15 0.28
CA THR A 88 -25.56 -7.22 1.21
C THR A 88 -24.52 -7.50 2.30
N ALA A 89 -23.24 -7.21 2.04
CA ALA A 89 -22.15 -7.49 2.97
C ALA A 89 -21.09 -6.39 3.02
N TYR A 90 -20.44 -6.26 4.18
CA TYR A 90 -19.22 -5.46 4.33
C TYR A 90 -18.00 -6.26 3.88
N VAL A 91 -17.02 -5.57 3.29
CA VAL A 91 -15.78 -6.19 2.81
C VAL A 91 -14.65 -5.90 3.79
N PRO A 92 -14.20 -6.88 4.60
CA PRO A 92 -13.07 -6.71 5.51
C PRO A 92 -11.72 -6.92 4.81
N ASN A 93 -10.65 -6.36 5.38
CA ASN A 93 -9.27 -6.49 4.90
C ASN A 93 -9.04 -6.00 3.45
N LEU A 94 -9.93 -5.18 2.91
CA LEU A 94 -9.70 -4.52 1.63
C LEU A 94 -8.56 -3.52 1.80
N ARG A 95 -7.46 -3.75 1.07
CA ARG A 95 -6.34 -2.82 1.01
C ARG A 95 -6.69 -1.67 0.07
N VAL A 96 -6.61 -0.45 0.58
CA VAL A 96 -6.76 0.77 -0.21
C VAL A 96 -5.46 1.55 -0.15
N GLU A 97 -4.90 1.84 -1.32
CA GLU A 97 -3.77 2.74 -1.52
C GLU A 97 -4.28 4.17 -1.66
N TRP A 98 -3.52 5.11 -1.12
CA TRP A 98 -3.88 6.51 -1.09
C TRP A 98 -2.72 7.35 -1.58
N GLU A 99 -3.02 8.29 -2.46
CA GLU A 99 -2.04 9.21 -3.04
C GLU A 99 -2.58 10.64 -3.04
N SER A 100 -1.67 11.60 -3.03
CA SER A 100 -1.96 13.03 -3.07
C SER A 100 -1.03 13.71 -4.08
N ASN A 101 -1.52 14.71 -4.80
CA ASN A 101 -0.67 15.54 -5.66
C ASN A 101 0.25 16.49 -4.85
N LEU A 102 0.00 16.67 -3.56
CA LEU A 102 0.72 17.64 -2.72
C LEU A 102 1.71 16.97 -1.78
N TYR A 103 2.91 17.53 -1.74
CA TYR A 103 4.01 17.20 -0.83
C TYR A 103 4.56 18.51 -0.26
N TRP A 104 5.17 18.45 0.92
CA TRP A 104 5.95 19.57 1.45
C TRP A 104 7.36 19.11 1.78
N TYR A 105 8.32 20.03 1.73
CA TYR A 105 9.72 19.70 1.97
C TYR A 105 10.09 19.93 3.43
N LEU A 106 10.77 18.96 4.03
CA LEU A 106 11.49 19.18 5.29
C LEU A 106 12.61 20.19 5.05
N GLY A 107 12.28 21.47 5.24
CA GLY A 107 13.21 22.58 5.12
C GLY A 107 14.09 22.69 6.36
N ASP A 108 14.95 21.72 6.60
CA ASP A 108 16.11 21.95 7.46
C ASP A 108 17.35 22.28 6.62
N THR A 109 18.08 23.29 7.06
CA THR A 109 19.48 23.43 6.65
C THR A 109 20.24 22.45 7.52
N LEU A 110 20.72 21.35 6.95
CA LEU A 110 21.48 20.32 7.64
C LEU A 110 22.71 20.91 8.39
N GLY A 111 23.24 22.00 7.85
CA GLY A 111 24.20 22.88 8.50
C GLY A 111 24.67 23.99 7.56
N TYR A 112 25.42 24.96 8.10
CA TYR A 112 26.06 26.00 7.28
C TYR A 112 27.56 26.00 7.54
N PHE A 113 28.34 26.27 6.50
CA PHE A 113 29.78 26.46 6.60
C PHE A 113 30.08 27.96 6.49
N ILE A 114 30.66 28.54 7.55
CA ILE A 114 31.21 29.90 7.50
C ILE A 114 32.70 29.81 7.23
N ARG A 115 33.13 30.34 6.10
CA ARG A 115 34.55 30.58 5.86
C ARG A 115 34.95 31.88 6.54
N ARG A 116 35.91 31.78 7.47
CA ARG A 116 36.47 32.94 8.20
C ARG A 116 37.91 33.18 7.77
N THR A 117 38.30 34.44 7.75
CA THR A 117 39.70 34.88 7.63
C THR A 117 40.04 35.85 8.76
N ILE A 118 41.31 36.23 8.85
CA ILE A 118 41.79 37.27 9.75
C ILE A 118 42.02 38.53 8.91
N ASN A 119 41.46 39.66 9.33
CA ASN A 119 41.65 40.95 8.68
C ASN A 119 43.02 41.56 9.04
N SER A 120 43.37 42.72 8.46
CA SER A 120 44.62 43.43 8.75
C SER A 120 44.81 43.80 10.22
N ASP A 121 43.72 43.85 10.99
CA ASP A 121 43.70 44.21 12.40
C ASP A 121 43.77 42.99 13.33
N GLY A 122 43.98 41.79 12.79
CA GLY A 122 44.07 40.55 13.57
C GLY A 122 42.72 39.99 14.03
N GLN A 123 41.60 40.49 13.50
CA GLN A 123 40.25 40.07 13.89
C GLN A 123 39.69 39.03 12.94
N TYR A 124 38.97 38.04 13.49
CA TYR A 124 38.21 37.09 12.68
C TYR A 124 37.06 37.79 11.97
N VAL A 125 37.02 37.69 10.65
CA VAL A 125 35.94 38.19 9.80
C VAL A 125 35.41 37.06 8.91
N SER A 126 34.09 37.01 8.71
CA SER A 126 33.45 36.04 7.82
C SER A 126 33.56 36.52 6.36
N LEU A 127 34.06 35.67 5.46
CA LEU A 127 34.15 35.94 4.02
C LEU A 127 32.84 35.57 3.32
N ASP A 128 32.38 34.34 3.55
CA ASP A 128 31.23 33.75 2.89
C ASP A 128 30.56 32.70 3.80
N THR A 129 29.24 32.58 3.63
CA THR A 129 28.41 31.55 4.26
C THR A 129 27.83 30.70 3.16
N SER A 130 28.13 29.40 3.20
CA SER A 130 27.59 28.41 2.27
C SER A 130 26.61 27.51 3.03
N TYR A 131 25.43 27.32 2.47
CA TYR A 131 24.37 26.49 3.05
C TYR A 131 24.50 25.05 2.52
N ALA A 132 24.49 24.07 3.42
CA ALA A 132 24.29 22.67 3.05
C ALA A 132 22.78 22.38 3.12
N ILE A 133 22.18 22.16 1.94
CA ILE A 133 20.82 21.60 1.84
C ILE A 133 20.91 20.08 1.90
N GLY A 134 19.87 19.42 2.45
CA GLY A 134 19.84 17.97 2.57
C GLY A 134 19.72 17.23 1.23
N PHE A 135 19.75 15.89 1.28
CA PHE A 135 19.65 15.00 0.11
C PHE A 135 18.24 14.96 -0.53
N GLU A 136 18.10 14.46 -1.75
CA GLU A 136 16.77 14.15 -2.35
C GLU A 136 15.99 13.14 -1.47
N GLY A 137 14.65 13.28 -1.38
CA GLY A 137 13.81 12.47 -0.48
C GLY A 137 13.30 13.17 0.78
N HIS A 138 13.33 14.51 0.83
CA HIS A 138 12.72 15.32 1.90
C HIS A 138 11.24 15.63 1.67
N GLU A 139 10.65 15.09 0.60
CA GLU A 139 9.21 15.18 0.37
C GLU A 139 8.45 14.45 1.47
N VAL A 140 7.68 15.19 2.23
CA VAL A 140 6.72 14.65 3.17
C VAL A 140 5.35 14.60 2.49
N PRO A 141 4.77 13.40 2.31
CA PRO A 141 3.45 13.27 1.72
C PRO A 141 2.40 13.90 2.63
N THR A 142 1.34 14.42 2.02
CA THR A 142 0.21 15.01 2.74
C THR A 142 -0.89 14.00 3.07
N THR A 143 -0.69 12.71 2.79
CA THR A 143 -1.63 11.63 3.11
C THR A 143 -0.88 10.37 3.53
N ASN A 144 -1.49 9.56 4.40
CA ASN A 144 -1.03 8.20 4.65
C ASN A 144 -1.22 7.36 3.38
N GLN A 145 -0.26 6.46 3.08
CA GLN A 145 -0.23 5.76 1.78
C GLN A 145 -1.17 4.55 1.68
N VAL A 146 -1.52 3.90 2.79
CA VAL A 146 -2.30 2.65 2.79
C VAL A 146 -3.23 2.59 3.99
N SER A 147 -4.41 2.02 3.79
CA SER A 147 -5.33 1.62 4.86
C SER A 147 -5.98 0.28 4.54
N TYR A 148 -6.52 -0.39 5.57
CA TYR A 148 -7.30 -1.61 5.44
C TYR A 148 -8.69 -1.43 6.01
N SER A 149 -9.70 -2.00 5.36
CA SER A 149 -11.04 -2.05 5.92
C SER A 149 -11.12 -2.99 7.13
N ASN A 150 -11.90 -2.61 8.13
CA ASN A 150 -12.15 -3.46 9.30
C ASN A 150 -13.31 -4.45 9.07
N GLY A 151 -13.72 -5.18 10.12
CA GLY A 151 -14.83 -6.14 10.05
C GLY A 151 -16.19 -5.56 9.64
N TYR A 152 -16.34 -4.24 9.71
CA TYR A 152 -17.53 -3.50 9.29
C TYR A 152 -17.31 -2.75 7.96
N GLY A 153 -16.23 -3.07 7.24
CA GLY A 153 -15.92 -2.43 5.96
C GLY A 153 -15.38 -1.01 6.09
N GLU A 154 -15.18 -0.48 7.30
CA GLU A 154 -14.78 0.91 7.48
C GLU A 154 -13.31 1.11 7.07
N ILE A 155 -13.07 2.13 6.25
CA ILE A 155 -11.75 2.53 5.75
C ILE A 155 -11.50 3.96 6.19
N ASN A 156 -10.27 4.27 6.59
CA ASN A 156 -9.92 5.60 7.07
C ASN A 156 -8.57 6.04 6.50
N ASN A 157 -8.49 7.29 6.06
CA ASN A 157 -7.26 7.95 5.67
C ASN A 157 -7.09 9.26 6.44
N MET A 158 -5.85 9.58 6.81
CA MET A 158 -5.50 10.85 7.42
C MET A 158 -4.71 11.68 6.41
N ILE A 159 -5.18 12.90 6.17
CA ILE A 159 -4.44 13.91 5.43
C ILE A 159 -3.86 14.96 6.37
N ALA A 160 -2.73 15.55 5.98
CA ALA A 160 -1.96 16.52 6.72
C ALA A 160 -1.38 17.63 5.81
N PRO A 161 -2.21 18.39 5.07
CA PRO A 161 -1.74 19.59 4.37
C PRO A 161 -1.10 20.60 5.33
N VAL A 162 -0.18 21.39 4.79
CA VAL A 162 0.51 22.44 5.55
C VAL A 162 -0.04 23.82 5.25
N GLN A 163 0.15 24.75 6.17
CA GLN A 163 -0.36 26.13 6.07
C GLN A 163 0.07 26.88 4.79
N THR A 164 1.20 26.51 4.18
CA THR A 164 1.69 27.15 2.95
C THR A 164 0.97 26.67 1.68
N MET A 165 0.13 25.64 1.78
CA MET A 165 -0.71 25.14 0.68
C MET A 165 -2.06 25.86 0.60
N VAL A 166 -2.26 26.94 1.37
CA VAL A 166 -3.49 27.74 1.30
C VAL A 166 -3.70 28.29 -0.12
N GLY A 167 -4.90 28.10 -0.66
CA GLY A 167 -5.25 28.43 -2.04
C GLY A 167 -4.96 27.33 -3.06
N ASP A 168 -4.24 26.26 -2.69
CA ASP A 168 -4.02 25.11 -3.57
C ASP A 168 -5.24 24.18 -3.59
N THR A 169 -5.29 23.33 -4.62
CA THR A 169 -6.23 22.20 -4.69
C THR A 169 -5.48 20.89 -4.52
N MET A 170 -5.80 20.18 -3.45
CA MET A 170 -5.35 18.82 -3.17
C MET A 170 -6.28 17.81 -3.86
N TYR A 171 -5.72 16.95 -4.70
CA TYR A 171 -6.38 15.77 -5.24
C TYR A 171 -5.93 14.57 -4.44
N ILE A 172 -6.88 13.89 -3.80
CA ILE A 172 -6.64 12.61 -3.13
C ILE A 172 -7.18 11.49 -4.01
N TRP A 173 -6.36 10.49 -4.30
CA TRP A 173 -6.77 9.27 -4.99
C TRP A 173 -6.79 8.10 -4.02
N ALA A 174 -7.88 7.33 -4.03
CA ALA A 174 -8.02 6.08 -3.30
C ALA A 174 -8.12 4.94 -4.32
N THR A 175 -7.14 4.04 -4.32
CA THR A 175 -7.02 2.95 -5.29
C THR A 175 -7.13 1.60 -4.60
N TYR A 176 -7.99 0.73 -5.11
CA TYR A 176 -8.18 -0.62 -4.58
C TYR A 176 -8.33 -1.64 -5.71
N PHE A 177 -8.03 -2.90 -5.40
CA PHE A 177 -8.17 -3.99 -6.36
C PHE A 177 -9.57 -4.59 -6.28
N GLU A 178 -10.21 -4.72 -7.44
CA GLU A 178 -11.52 -5.32 -7.64
C GLU A 178 -11.37 -6.76 -8.12
N TRP A 179 -11.78 -7.72 -7.29
CA TRP A 179 -11.61 -9.14 -7.57
C TRP A 179 -12.57 -9.66 -8.64
N ALA A 180 -13.80 -9.13 -8.74
CA ALA A 180 -14.80 -9.58 -9.71
C ALA A 180 -14.34 -9.39 -11.16
N PHE A 181 -13.62 -8.30 -11.42
CA PHE A 181 -13.13 -7.95 -12.76
C PHE A 181 -11.61 -8.07 -12.89
N THR A 182 -10.90 -8.40 -11.82
CA THR A 182 -9.43 -8.44 -11.79
C THR A 182 -8.82 -7.12 -12.26
N ASP A 183 -9.36 -6.00 -11.76
CA ASP A 183 -9.04 -4.65 -12.23
C ASP A 183 -8.77 -3.71 -11.04
N TRP A 184 -8.09 -2.59 -11.29
CA TRP A 184 -7.88 -1.56 -10.28
C TRP A 184 -8.92 -0.45 -10.42
N LYS A 185 -9.55 -0.07 -9.31
CA LYS A 185 -10.49 1.04 -9.24
C LYS A 185 -9.87 2.19 -8.48
N THR A 186 -10.06 3.41 -8.97
CA THR A 186 -9.57 4.64 -8.35
C THR A 186 -10.71 5.63 -8.16
N ILE A 187 -10.80 6.20 -6.96
CA ILE A 187 -11.74 7.27 -6.60
C ILE A 187 -10.93 8.53 -6.34
N GLU A 188 -11.31 9.64 -6.98
CA GLU A 188 -10.67 10.95 -6.80
C GLU A 188 -11.54 11.86 -5.90
N ILE A 189 -10.89 12.55 -4.97
CA ILE A 189 -11.49 13.55 -4.09
C ILE A 189 -10.73 14.87 -4.27
N PRO A 190 -11.31 15.87 -4.95
CA PRO A 190 -10.72 17.20 -5.05
C PRO A 190 -11.08 18.05 -3.81
N ILE A 191 -10.06 18.61 -3.16
CA ILE A 191 -10.17 19.40 -1.92
C ILE A 191 -9.45 20.74 -2.11
N VAL A 192 -10.18 21.85 -2.02
CA VAL A 192 -9.61 23.19 -1.93
C VAL A 192 -9.16 23.45 -0.49
N LEU A 193 -7.95 23.98 -0.33
CA LEU A 193 -7.34 24.29 0.95
C LEU A 193 -7.51 25.79 1.26
N ASP A 194 -8.41 26.12 2.20
CA ASP A 194 -8.83 27.49 2.52
C ASP A 194 -8.18 28.10 3.77
#